data_AF-A0A0Q6VL71-F1
#
_entry.id   AF-A0A0Q6VL71-F1
#
_cell.length_a   1.000
_cell.length_b   1.000
_cell.length_c   1.000
_cell.angle_alpha   90.00
_cell.angle_beta   90.00
_cell.angle_gamma   90.00
#
_symmetry.space_group_name_H-M   'P 1'
#
loop_
_entity.id
_entity.type
_entity.pdbx_description
1 polymer ?
#
loop_
_entity_poly.entity_id
_entity_poly.type
_entity_poly.pdbx_seq_one_letter_code
_entity_poly.pdbx_strand_id
1 'polypeptide(L)'
;MPVDPTMVDAMLGTFRDLLDGVRTSGSTGDDVDEMAAALAAMEVLGQELSDVGDFSAKLAGGGHYQRFTDAYTRVMTAAAGGGTTGAPAMIPDDASLLAQSLQAYEASLQQLRTMTGQEEAIGVLEQLLAIGRSGVTYPVFLRQVDEAGLNEALGGTITPSRETLAAAVEQSRSTGDVAREAAAIALLERRDAMAAASPTGSIDPFTFELERFRIAAQHAPAIALRDAVVQRIPRLLDLVVDWLDAHTSWAARDDRFAGPTAAETQRRIEMARECNPGFYAVRAAQFAEAFGPGPWWQRPELTQERAAGRILWTDARLQLAMDALPACVPMAAAPPELVVRAEAFGPNAF
;
A
#
# COMPACT_ATOMS: atom_id res chain seq x y z
N MET A 1 1.81 -8.13 22.51
CA MET A 1 2.09 -9.38 21.77
C MET A 1 3.49 -9.26 21.24
N PRO A 2 4.34 -10.29 21.31
CA PRO A 2 5.67 -10.24 20.70
C PRO A 2 5.55 -9.97 19.19
N VAL A 3 6.60 -9.42 18.58
CA VAL A 3 6.70 -9.29 17.12
C VAL A 3 6.49 -10.66 16.48
N ASP A 4 5.84 -10.69 15.32
CA ASP A 4 5.59 -11.93 14.59
C ASP A 4 6.90 -12.71 14.39
N PRO A 5 6.97 -13.99 14.83
CA PRO A 5 8.18 -14.80 14.74
C PRO A 5 8.76 -14.90 13.32
N THR A 6 7.93 -14.85 12.28
CA THR A 6 8.37 -14.88 10.88
C THR A 6 9.12 -13.61 10.48
N MET A 7 8.75 -12.46 11.07
CA MET A 7 9.43 -11.18 10.84
C MET A 7 10.72 -11.08 11.65
N VAL A 8 10.73 -11.58 12.89
CA VAL A 8 11.96 -11.70 13.70
C VAL A 8 12.96 -12.62 13.00
N ASP A 9 12.49 -13.73 12.43
CA ASP A 9 13.33 -14.67 11.70
C ASP A 9 13.89 -14.10 10.40
N ALA A 10 13.09 -13.35 9.64
CA ALA A 10 13.57 -12.64 8.45
C ALA A 10 14.69 -11.62 8.77
N MET A 11 14.70 -11.04 9.97
CA MET A 11 15.68 -10.01 10.38
C MET A 11 16.89 -10.58 11.13
N LEU A 12 16.72 -11.68 11.88
CA LEU A 12 17.78 -12.25 12.73
C LEU A 12 18.29 -13.62 12.27
N GLY A 13 17.65 -14.25 11.28
CA GLY A 13 17.98 -15.59 10.78
C GLY A 13 19.43 -15.72 10.31
N THR A 14 19.90 -14.75 9.53
CA THR A 14 21.30 -14.69 9.09
C THR A 14 22.30 -14.58 10.25
N PHE A 15 21.95 -13.92 11.35
CA PHE A 15 22.81 -13.83 12.53
C PHE A 15 22.88 -15.14 13.31
N ARG A 16 21.77 -15.89 13.37
CA ARG A 16 21.75 -17.25 13.94
C ARG A 16 22.62 -18.19 13.13
N ASP A 17 22.46 -18.18 11.81
CA ASP A 17 23.24 -19.03 10.89
C ASP A 17 24.75 -18.73 11.01
N LEU A 18 25.13 -17.47 11.16
CA LEU A 18 26.53 -17.06 11.34
C LEU A 18 27.10 -17.52 12.70
N LEU A 19 26.35 -17.36 13.80
CA LEU A 19 26.78 -17.81 15.13
C LEU A 19 26.91 -19.34 15.18
N ASP A 20 25.95 -20.07 14.59
CA ASP A 20 25.98 -21.51 14.50
C ASP A 20 27.11 -22.00 13.60
N GLY A 21 27.39 -21.29 12.49
CA GLY A 21 28.55 -21.53 11.64
C GLY A 21 29.87 -21.43 12.40
N VAL A 22 30.04 -20.39 13.21
CA VAL A 22 31.23 -20.16 14.05
C VAL A 22 31.41 -21.21 15.15
N ARG A 23 30.32 -21.63 15.79
CA ARG A 23 30.34 -22.70 16.80
C ARG A 23 30.66 -24.05 16.17
N THR A 24 30.10 -24.32 14.99
CA THR A 24 30.34 -25.55 14.23
C THR A 24 31.77 -25.62 13.70
N SER A 25 32.41 -24.49 13.40
CA SER A 25 33.83 -24.43 13.05
C SER A 25 34.78 -24.59 14.25
N GLY A 26 34.26 -24.78 15.46
CA GLY A 26 35.05 -25.05 16.67
C GLY A 26 35.69 -23.81 17.30
N SER A 27 35.29 -22.61 16.88
CA SER A 27 35.75 -21.35 17.48
C SER A 27 35.07 -21.13 18.83
N THR A 28 35.87 -20.86 19.87
CA THR A 28 35.40 -20.60 21.24
C THR A 28 36.15 -19.41 21.83
N GLY A 29 35.55 -18.70 22.78
CA GLY A 29 36.16 -17.57 23.48
C GLY A 29 35.24 -16.36 23.62
N ASP A 30 35.75 -15.32 24.28
CA ASP A 30 35.00 -14.13 24.70
C ASP A 30 34.25 -13.44 23.54
N ASP A 31 34.83 -13.44 22.33
CA ASP A 31 34.18 -12.84 21.15
C ASP A 31 32.98 -13.67 20.64
N VAL A 32 33.03 -15.00 20.77
CA VAL A 32 31.88 -15.88 20.43
C VAL A 32 30.77 -15.71 21.45
N ASP A 33 31.13 -15.50 22.72
CA ASP A 33 30.18 -15.20 23.79
C ASP A 33 29.56 -13.80 23.62
N GLU A 34 30.33 -12.83 23.14
CA GLU A 34 29.85 -11.49 22.81
C GLU A 34 28.87 -11.51 21.62
N MET A 35 29.14 -12.31 20.58
CA MET A 35 28.18 -12.55 19.50
C MET A 35 26.88 -13.18 20.03
N ALA A 36 26.99 -14.19 20.89
CA ALA A 36 25.83 -14.85 21.48
C ALA A 36 25.00 -13.89 22.36
N ALA A 37 25.67 -13.05 23.15
CA ALA A 37 25.03 -12.05 23.99
C ALA A 37 24.33 -10.95 23.18
N ALA A 38 24.97 -10.49 22.10
CA ALA A 38 24.37 -9.50 21.20
C ALA A 38 23.13 -10.06 20.50
N LEU A 39 23.18 -11.31 20.01
CA LEU A 39 22.03 -11.97 19.40
C LEU A 39 20.90 -12.21 20.39
N ALA A 40 21.21 -12.68 21.61
CA ALA A 40 20.21 -12.86 22.66
C ALA A 40 19.51 -11.53 23.01
N ALA A 41 20.25 -10.42 23.08
CA ALA A 41 19.66 -9.11 23.29
C ALA A 41 18.69 -8.69 22.16
N MET A 42 19.04 -9.00 20.90
CA MET A 42 18.16 -8.75 19.75
C MET A 42 16.89 -9.62 19.80
N GLU A 43 17.01 -10.88 20.23
CA GLU A 43 15.85 -11.78 20.38
C GLU A 43 14.92 -11.36 21.52
N VAL A 44 15.47 -10.89 22.64
CA VAL A 44 14.68 -10.34 23.76
C VAL A 44 13.87 -9.12 23.30
N LEU A 45 14.46 -8.24 22.48
CA LEU A 45 13.72 -7.10 21.91
C LEU A 45 12.53 -7.55 21.04
N GLY A 46 12.67 -8.65 20.29
CA GLY A 46 11.56 -9.22 19.50
C GLY A 46 10.44 -9.81 20.35
N GLN A 47 10.74 -10.24 21.58
CA GLN A 47 9.77 -10.77 22.54
C GLN A 47 9.08 -9.65 23.34
N GLU A 48 9.80 -8.58 23.64
CA GLU A 48 9.31 -7.46 24.46
C GLU A 48 8.49 -6.45 23.65
N LEU A 49 8.82 -6.26 22.37
CA LEU A 49 8.17 -5.27 21.51
C LEU A 49 6.98 -5.89 20.76
N SER A 50 5.97 -5.07 20.52
CA SER A 50 4.76 -5.48 19.81
C SER A 50 4.59 -4.82 18.44
N ASP A 51 5.51 -3.92 18.08
CA ASP A 51 5.52 -3.18 16.83
C ASP A 51 6.83 -3.44 16.10
N VAL A 52 6.72 -3.84 14.82
CA VAL A 52 7.84 -4.16 13.94
C VAL A 52 8.69 -2.91 13.64
N GLY A 53 8.06 -1.73 13.54
CA GLY A 53 8.74 -0.47 13.32
C GLY A 53 9.58 -0.07 14.53
N ASP A 54 9.06 -0.19 15.74
CA ASP A 54 9.81 0.08 16.97
C ASP A 54 10.94 -0.93 17.20
N PHE A 55 10.70 -2.20 16.86
CA PHE A 55 11.72 -3.24 16.88
C PHE A 55 12.85 -2.94 15.89
N SER A 56 12.53 -2.61 14.65
CA SER A 56 13.50 -2.24 13.63
C SER A 56 14.30 -0.98 14.01
N ALA A 57 13.63 0.03 14.57
CA ALA A 57 14.27 1.26 15.02
C ALA A 57 15.23 1.02 16.20
N LYS A 58 14.85 0.18 17.18
CA LYS A 58 15.72 -0.17 18.31
C LYS A 58 16.89 -1.07 17.91
N LEU A 59 16.71 -1.94 16.93
CA LEU A 59 17.81 -2.74 16.39
C LEU A 59 18.82 -1.86 15.65
N ALA A 60 18.34 -0.93 14.82
CA ALA A 60 19.19 0.03 14.11
C ALA A 60 19.89 1.03 15.04
N GLY A 61 19.21 1.52 16.08
CA GLY A 61 19.75 2.52 17.02
C GLY A 61 20.49 1.94 18.24
N GLY A 62 20.32 0.66 18.54
CA GLY A 62 20.84 0.01 19.76
C GLY A 62 22.28 -0.48 19.66
N GLY A 63 22.93 -0.36 18.50
CA GLY A 63 24.30 -0.81 18.27
C GLY A 63 24.49 -2.34 18.37
N HIS A 64 23.39 -3.11 18.45
CA HIS A 64 23.43 -4.56 18.61
C HIS A 64 24.00 -5.26 17.37
N TYR A 65 23.62 -4.80 16.17
CA TYR A 65 24.19 -5.28 14.91
C TYR A 65 25.69 -5.00 14.80
N GLN A 66 26.11 -3.79 15.21
CA GLN A 66 27.51 -3.41 15.22
C GLN A 66 28.32 -4.28 16.18
N ARG A 67 27.85 -4.47 17.41
CA ARG A 67 28.52 -5.36 18.39
C ARG A 67 28.64 -6.79 17.91
N PHE A 68 27.58 -7.35 17.34
CA PHE A 68 27.62 -8.70 16.76
C PHE A 68 28.63 -8.78 15.61
N THR A 69 28.61 -7.81 14.70
CA THR A 69 29.49 -7.80 13.51
C THR A 69 30.95 -7.56 13.90
N ASP A 70 31.21 -6.70 14.87
CA ASP A 70 32.56 -6.43 15.39
C ASP A 70 33.12 -7.67 16.08
N ALA A 71 32.33 -8.35 16.91
CA ALA A 71 32.71 -9.60 17.57
C ALA A 71 32.91 -10.73 16.54
N TYR A 72 32.00 -10.88 15.58
CA TYR A 72 32.15 -11.83 14.48
C TYR A 72 33.44 -11.59 13.68
N THR A 73 33.75 -10.33 13.36
CA THR A 73 34.98 -9.96 12.68
C THR A 73 36.20 -10.35 13.51
N ARG A 74 36.18 -10.14 14.83
CA ARG A 74 37.25 -10.58 15.74
C ARG A 74 37.39 -12.09 15.78
N VAL A 75 36.29 -12.85 15.84
CA VAL A 75 36.32 -14.32 15.80
C VAL A 75 36.91 -14.82 14.48
N MET A 76 36.49 -14.27 13.35
CA MET A 76 37.02 -14.64 12.04
C MET A 76 38.49 -14.28 11.90
N THR A 77 38.91 -13.15 12.48
CA THR A 77 40.32 -12.73 12.54
C THR A 77 41.15 -13.67 13.42
N ALA A 78 40.61 -14.11 14.55
CA ALA A 78 41.27 -15.06 15.45
C ALA A 78 41.36 -16.47 14.85
N ALA A 79 40.30 -16.92 14.17
CA ALA A 79 40.25 -18.22 13.49
C ALA A 79 41.21 -18.29 12.29
N ALA A 80 41.44 -17.18 11.61
CA ALA A 80 42.46 -17.06 10.56
C ALA A 80 43.91 -17.09 11.10
N GLY A 81 44.10 -16.91 12.42
CA GLY A 81 45.41 -16.81 13.09
C GLY A 81 45.98 -18.10 13.68
N GLY A 82 45.40 -19.27 13.37
CA GLY A 82 45.80 -20.55 13.95
C GLY A 82 47.13 -21.13 13.42
N GLY A 83 48.28 -20.56 13.83
CA GLY A 83 49.60 -21.14 13.56
C GLY A 83 50.81 -20.34 14.03
N THR A 84 51.23 -20.57 15.27
CA THR A 84 52.57 -20.28 15.88
C THR A 84 53.07 -18.83 15.97
N THR A 85 53.13 -18.35 17.21
CA THR A 85 54.16 -17.47 17.83
C THR A 85 54.96 -16.54 16.90
N GLY A 86 54.67 -15.23 16.96
CA GLY A 86 55.72 -14.20 16.82
C GLY A 86 55.69 -13.27 15.60
N ALA A 87 54.56 -13.03 14.94
CA ALA A 87 54.44 -11.96 13.93
C ALA A 87 53.21 -11.09 14.22
N PRO A 88 53.30 -9.74 14.10
CA PRO A 88 52.14 -8.87 14.27
C PRO A 88 51.04 -9.27 13.28
N ALA A 89 49.82 -9.42 13.80
CA ALA A 89 48.63 -9.72 13.00
C ALA A 89 48.55 -8.74 11.81
N MET A 90 48.62 -9.28 10.60
CA MET A 90 48.48 -8.47 9.40
C MET A 90 47.00 -8.11 9.28
N ILE A 91 46.65 -6.90 9.74
CA ILE A 91 45.36 -6.25 9.47
C ILE A 91 45.12 -6.42 7.95
N PRO A 92 43.94 -6.91 7.51
CA PRO A 92 43.63 -7.00 6.09
C PRO A 92 43.93 -5.64 5.46
N ASP A 93 44.79 -5.62 4.45
CA ASP A 93 45.13 -4.37 3.81
C ASP A 93 43.88 -3.77 3.15
N ASP A 94 43.81 -2.44 3.08
CA ASP A 94 42.69 -1.72 2.48
C ASP A 94 42.41 -2.19 1.05
N ALA A 95 43.44 -2.67 0.33
CA ALA A 95 43.30 -3.17 -1.03
C ALA A 95 42.48 -4.49 -1.07
N SER A 96 42.70 -5.38 -0.11
CA SER A 96 42.00 -6.66 0.02
C SER A 96 40.54 -6.47 0.40
N LEU A 97 40.25 -5.53 1.32
CA LEU A 97 38.88 -5.18 1.71
C LEU A 97 38.12 -4.54 0.54
N LEU A 98 38.75 -3.61 -0.17
CA LEU A 98 38.13 -2.98 -1.33
C LEU A 98 37.86 -4.00 -2.44
N ALA A 99 38.80 -4.91 -2.72
CA ALA A 99 38.64 -5.95 -3.73
C ALA A 99 37.47 -6.90 -3.42
N GLN A 100 37.33 -7.33 -2.16
CA GLN A 100 36.22 -8.18 -1.73
C GLN A 100 34.87 -7.47 -1.86
N SER A 101 34.79 -6.20 -1.42
CA SER A 101 33.57 -5.42 -1.54
C SER A 101 33.17 -5.23 -3.01
N LEU A 102 34.12 -4.86 -3.88
CA LEU A 102 33.88 -4.72 -5.31
C LEU A 102 33.38 -6.03 -5.95
N GLN A 103 33.95 -7.17 -5.57
CA GLN A 103 33.53 -8.47 -6.07
C GLN A 103 32.08 -8.80 -5.68
N ALA A 104 31.67 -8.47 -4.45
CA ALA A 104 30.31 -8.65 -3.99
C ALA A 104 29.32 -7.77 -4.78
N TYR A 105 29.67 -6.49 -5.00
CA TYR A 105 28.83 -5.58 -5.78
C TYR A 105 28.74 -5.97 -7.26
N GLU A 106 29.81 -6.49 -7.86
CA GLU A 106 29.81 -7.02 -9.23
C GLU A 106 28.89 -8.24 -9.37
N ALA A 107 28.92 -9.15 -8.39
CA ALA A 107 28.03 -10.31 -8.37
C ALA A 107 26.55 -9.87 -8.27
N SER A 108 26.24 -8.95 -7.37
CA SER A 108 24.89 -8.37 -7.24
C SER A 108 24.44 -7.67 -8.53
N LEU A 109 25.32 -6.92 -9.19
CA LEU A 109 25.02 -6.26 -10.47
C LEU A 109 24.70 -7.28 -11.58
N GLN A 110 25.45 -8.37 -11.66
CA GLN A 110 25.17 -9.43 -12.63
C GLN A 110 23.82 -10.09 -12.38
N GLN A 111 23.46 -10.31 -11.12
CA GLN A 111 22.17 -10.85 -10.74
C GLN A 111 21.02 -9.89 -11.11
N LEU A 112 21.12 -8.61 -10.74
CA LEU A 112 20.08 -7.62 -11.03
C LEU A 112 19.84 -7.41 -12.52
N ARG A 113 20.87 -7.52 -13.37
CA ARG A 113 20.73 -7.44 -14.84
C ARG A 113 19.87 -8.55 -15.45
N THR A 114 19.67 -9.67 -14.74
CA THR A 114 18.78 -10.74 -15.18
C THR A 114 17.33 -10.53 -14.78
N MET A 115 17.06 -9.54 -13.92
CA MET A 115 15.74 -9.20 -13.41
C MET A 115 15.18 -7.98 -14.13
N THR A 116 13.88 -7.96 -14.40
CA THR A 116 13.18 -6.78 -14.94
C THR A 116 12.88 -5.79 -13.82
N GLY A 117 12.95 -4.48 -14.10
CA GLY A 117 12.56 -3.42 -13.16
C GLY A 117 13.59 -3.05 -12.11
N GLN A 118 14.86 -3.39 -12.36
CA GLN A 118 15.98 -3.13 -11.45
C GLN A 118 16.92 -2.02 -11.95
N GLU A 119 16.50 -1.21 -12.92
CA GLU A 119 17.35 -0.20 -13.59
C GLU A 119 17.95 0.80 -12.61
N GLU A 120 17.20 1.18 -11.57
CA GLU A 120 17.64 2.11 -10.52
C GLU A 120 18.72 1.48 -9.63
N ALA A 121 18.50 0.26 -9.15
CA ALA A 121 19.48 -0.48 -8.35
C ALA A 121 20.75 -0.82 -9.17
N ILE A 122 20.59 -1.12 -10.46
CA ILE A 122 21.69 -1.29 -11.42
C ILE A 122 22.50 0.01 -11.52
N GLY A 123 21.84 1.16 -11.70
CA GLY A 123 22.52 2.46 -11.80
C GLY A 123 23.29 2.84 -10.53
N VAL A 124 22.72 2.55 -9.35
CA VAL A 124 23.38 2.78 -8.05
C VAL A 124 24.63 1.90 -7.90
N LEU A 125 24.53 0.61 -8.23
CA LEU A 125 25.68 -0.31 -8.20
C LEU A 125 26.77 0.06 -9.21
N GLU A 126 26.39 0.53 -10.40
CA GLU A 126 27.36 0.99 -11.41
C GLU A 126 28.14 2.22 -10.93
N GLN A 127 27.47 3.18 -10.29
CA GLN A 127 28.12 4.34 -9.66
C GLN A 127 29.07 3.92 -8.53
N LEU A 128 28.63 2.99 -7.68
CA LEU A 128 29.44 2.47 -6.58
C LEU A 128 30.71 1.77 -7.09
N LEU A 129 30.58 0.90 -8.10
CA LEU A 129 31.71 0.23 -8.73
C LEU A 129 32.67 1.23 -9.40
N ALA A 130 32.15 2.31 -9.98
CA ALA A 130 32.99 3.37 -10.56
C ALA A 130 33.85 4.06 -9.50
N ILE A 131 33.29 4.35 -8.31
CA ILE A 131 34.04 4.93 -7.18
C ILE A 131 35.12 3.96 -6.72
N GLY A 132 34.81 2.69 -6.47
CA GLY A 132 35.81 1.75 -5.98
C GLY A 132 36.90 1.41 -7.02
N ARG A 133 36.60 1.50 -8.32
CA ARG A 133 37.60 1.34 -9.40
C ARG A 133 38.45 2.59 -9.67
N SER A 134 38.18 3.72 -9.00
CA SER A 134 38.93 4.97 -9.19
C SER A 134 40.33 4.98 -8.58
N GLY A 135 40.72 3.91 -7.87
CA GLY A 135 42.03 3.78 -7.22
C GLY A 135 42.11 4.40 -5.81
N VAL A 136 40.96 4.65 -5.19
CA VAL A 136 40.85 5.11 -3.78
C VAL A 136 41.14 3.98 -2.79
N THR A 137 41.53 4.33 -1.56
CA THR A 137 41.65 3.36 -0.47
C THR A 137 40.27 2.99 0.09
N TYR A 138 40.15 1.85 0.76
CA TYR A 138 38.87 1.38 1.29
C TYR A 138 38.15 2.40 2.21
N PRO A 139 38.82 3.09 3.15
CA PRO A 139 38.17 4.13 3.95
C PRO A 139 37.68 5.34 3.13
N VAL A 140 38.42 5.72 2.07
CA VAL A 140 38.02 6.82 1.17
C VAL A 140 36.85 6.39 0.28
N PHE A 141 36.84 5.13 -0.17
CA PHE A 141 35.71 4.53 -0.87
C PHE A 141 34.43 4.58 -0.03
N LEU A 142 34.46 4.11 1.23
CA LEU A 142 33.29 4.13 2.12
C LEU A 142 32.78 5.56 2.34
N ARG A 143 33.69 6.51 2.58
CA ARG A 143 33.32 7.93 2.75
C ARG A 143 32.67 8.49 1.50
N GLN A 144 33.19 8.20 0.31
CA GLN A 144 32.63 8.69 -0.95
C GLN A 144 31.29 8.03 -1.28
N VAL A 145 31.11 6.76 -0.94
CA VAL A 145 29.83 6.04 -1.06
C VAL A 145 28.77 6.66 -0.16
N ASP A 146 29.12 7.01 1.09
CA ASP A 146 28.23 7.69 2.03
C ASP A 146 27.94 9.14 1.61
N GLU A 147 28.96 9.92 1.23
CA GLU A 147 28.82 11.30 0.74
C GLU A 147 27.93 11.37 -0.52
N ALA A 148 27.95 10.31 -1.35
CA ALA A 148 27.10 10.19 -2.52
C ALA A 148 25.69 9.63 -2.21
N GLY A 149 25.41 9.24 -0.96
CA GLY A 149 24.12 8.65 -0.56
C GLY A 149 23.84 7.29 -1.19
N LEU A 150 24.87 6.59 -1.69
CA LEU A 150 24.72 5.31 -2.38
C LEU A 150 24.41 4.16 -1.40
N ASN A 151 24.89 4.26 -0.16
CA ASN A 151 24.55 3.31 0.90
C ASN A 151 23.06 3.39 1.28
N GLU A 152 22.47 4.59 1.31
CA GLU A 152 21.04 4.77 1.57
C GLU A 152 20.19 4.25 0.40
N ALA A 153 20.64 4.48 -0.84
CA ALA A 153 20.00 3.95 -2.03
C ALA A 153 20.03 2.40 -2.10
N LEU A 154 21.06 1.76 -1.52
CA LEU A 154 21.16 0.30 -1.37
C LEU A 154 20.43 -0.24 -0.14
N GLY A 155 20.33 0.56 0.93
CA GLY A 155 19.82 0.21 2.25
C GLY A 155 18.30 0.05 2.34
N GLY A 156 17.56 0.29 1.25
CA GLY A 156 16.18 -0.17 1.13
C GLY A 156 15.19 0.50 2.09
N THR A 157 15.35 1.79 2.39
CA THR A 157 14.22 2.55 2.94
C THR A 157 13.21 2.76 1.81
N ILE A 158 12.09 2.02 1.95
CA ILE A 158 11.09 1.63 0.95
C ILE A 158 10.39 2.84 0.31
N THR A 159 11.10 3.57 -0.55
CA THR A 159 10.47 4.47 -1.51
C THR A 159 9.90 3.58 -2.62
N PRO A 160 8.59 3.65 -2.93
CA PRO A 160 7.99 2.87 -4.01
C PRO A 160 8.77 3.07 -5.31
N SER A 161 9.08 1.97 -5.99
CA SER A 161 9.75 2.04 -7.30
C SER A 161 8.90 2.84 -8.27
N ARG A 162 9.55 3.44 -9.28
CA ARG A 162 8.85 4.14 -10.36
C ARG A 162 7.76 3.28 -10.99
N GLU A 163 8.09 2.01 -11.23
CA GLU A 163 7.20 1.02 -11.82
C GLU A 163 5.97 0.75 -10.96
N THR A 164 6.14 0.68 -9.64
CA THR A 164 5.03 0.52 -8.69
C THR A 164 4.04 1.68 -8.81
N LEU A 165 4.55 2.91 -8.90
CA LEU A 165 3.71 4.10 -9.05
C LEU A 165 3.07 4.18 -10.45
N ALA A 166 3.80 3.81 -11.50
CA ALA A 166 3.26 3.73 -12.86
C ALA A 166 2.15 2.67 -12.98
N ALA A 167 2.31 1.52 -12.32
CA ALA A 167 1.28 0.48 -12.24
C ALA A 167 0.03 0.99 -11.52
N ALA A 168 0.16 1.81 -10.47
CA ALA A 168 -0.97 2.42 -9.78
C ALA A 168 -1.75 3.42 -10.69
N VAL A 169 -1.05 4.17 -11.55
CA VAL A 169 -1.68 5.01 -12.57
C VAL A 169 -2.48 4.15 -13.55
N GLU A 170 -1.88 3.07 -14.06
CA GLU A 170 -2.53 2.19 -15.03
C GLU A 170 -3.73 1.44 -14.43
N GLN A 171 -3.61 1.00 -13.17
CA GLN A 171 -4.73 0.43 -12.42
C GLN A 171 -5.90 1.43 -12.31
N SER A 172 -5.59 2.69 -11.99
CA SER A 172 -6.63 3.73 -11.89
C SER A 172 -7.29 4.01 -13.25
N ARG A 173 -6.52 3.99 -14.34
CA ARG A 173 -7.05 4.12 -15.71
C ARG A 173 -7.94 2.96 -16.13
N SER A 174 -7.48 1.73 -15.91
CA SER A 174 -8.25 0.52 -16.27
C SER A 174 -9.57 0.43 -15.47
N THR A 175 -9.58 0.94 -14.24
CA THR A 175 -10.79 1.05 -13.43
C THR A 175 -11.58 2.34 -13.69
N GLY A 176 -11.10 3.26 -14.54
CA GLY A 176 -11.72 4.55 -14.83
C GLY A 176 -11.90 5.45 -13.61
N ASP A 177 -11.09 5.28 -12.57
CA ASP A 177 -11.12 6.10 -11.37
C ASP A 177 -10.24 7.36 -11.56
N VAL A 178 -10.85 8.39 -12.13
CA VAL A 178 -10.15 9.65 -12.46
C VAL A 178 -9.60 10.35 -11.21
N ALA A 179 -10.27 10.21 -10.06
CA ALA A 179 -9.82 10.84 -8.81
C ALA A 179 -8.55 10.17 -8.27
N ARG A 180 -8.50 8.84 -8.28
CA ARG A 180 -7.30 8.06 -7.90
C ARG A 180 -6.20 8.16 -8.95
N GLU A 181 -6.55 8.24 -10.23
CA GLU A 181 -5.59 8.46 -11.31
C GLU A 181 -4.84 9.78 -11.11
N ALA A 182 -5.55 10.87 -10.84
CA ALA A 182 -4.92 12.17 -10.60
C ALA A 182 -3.94 12.14 -9.41
N ALA A 183 -4.30 11.45 -8.32
CA ALA A 183 -3.43 11.29 -7.16
C ALA A 183 -2.18 10.43 -7.48
N ALA A 184 -2.36 9.34 -8.22
CA ALA A 184 -1.27 8.45 -8.63
C ALA A 184 -0.30 9.16 -9.59
N ILE A 185 -0.82 9.95 -10.54
CA ILE A 185 0.00 10.77 -11.45
C ILE A 185 0.81 11.79 -10.65
N ALA A 186 0.18 12.54 -9.75
CA ALA A 186 0.88 13.54 -8.93
C ALA A 186 2.01 12.91 -8.11
N LEU A 187 1.79 11.72 -7.56
CA LEU A 187 2.81 11.00 -6.79
C LEU A 187 3.97 10.51 -7.68
N LEU A 188 3.67 9.99 -8.87
CA LEU A 188 4.68 9.58 -9.85
C LEU A 188 5.52 10.77 -10.33
N GLU A 189 4.87 11.88 -10.70
CA GLU A 189 5.56 13.11 -11.12
C GLU A 189 6.42 13.67 -10.00
N ARG A 190 5.95 13.62 -8.75
CA ARG A 190 6.73 14.07 -7.60
C ARG A 190 7.95 13.19 -7.37
N ARG A 191 7.81 11.87 -7.47
CA ARG A 191 8.94 10.92 -7.42
C ARG A 191 9.97 11.27 -8.50
N ASP A 192 9.53 11.38 -9.74
CA ASP A 192 10.41 11.62 -10.89
C ASP A 192 11.14 12.97 -10.77
N ALA A 193 10.46 14.00 -10.24
CA ALA A 193 11.09 15.29 -9.95
C ALA A 193 12.14 15.22 -8.82
N MET A 194 11.90 14.43 -7.77
CA MET A 194 12.85 14.25 -6.67
C MET A 194 14.09 13.47 -7.12
N ALA A 195 13.89 12.39 -7.88
CA ALA A 195 14.99 11.63 -8.48
C ALA A 195 15.83 12.52 -9.42
N ALA A 196 15.20 13.34 -10.26
CA ALA A 196 15.90 14.23 -11.18
C ALA A 196 16.67 15.38 -10.47
N ALA A 197 16.22 15.78 -9.28
CA ALA A 197 16.90 16.79 -8.47
C ALA A 197 18.10 16.21 -7.67
N SER A 198 18.15 14.89 -7.51
CA SER A 198 19.23 14.19 -6.81
C SER A 198 20.42 13.94 -7.73
N PRO A 199 21.66 14.30 -7.34
CA PRO A 199 22.86 14.03 -8.13
C PRO A 199 23.06 12.55 -8.47
N THR A 200 22.56 11.64 -7.63
CA THR A 200 22.71 10.18 -7.79
C THR A 200 21.42 9.49 -8.21
N GLY A 201 20.32 10.24 -8.36
CA GLY A 201 19.00 9.69 -8.64
C GLY A 201 18.29 9.12 -7.40
N SER A 202 18.96 9.08 -6.24
CA SER A 202 18.37 8.60 -4.99
C SER A 202 17.32 9.57 -4.45
N ILE A 203 16.28 9.01 -3.84
CA ILE A 203 15.19 9.80 -3.26
C ILE A 203 15.29 9.68 -1.75
N ASP A 204 15.34 10.81 -1.04
CA ASP A 204 15.22 10.82 0.41
C ASP A 204 13.85 10.25 0.83
N PRO A 205 13.81 9.10 1.52
CA PRO A 205 12.57 8.40 1.85
C PRO A 205 11.66 9.22 2.78
N PHE A 206 12.25 9.99 3.71
CA PHE A 206 11.46 10.80 4.64
C PHE A 206 10.75 11.94 3.90
N THR A 207 11.48 12.67 3.04
CA THR A 207 10.90 13.73 2.22
C THR A 207 9.84 13.16 1.27
N PHE A 208 10.11 12.00 0.66
CA PHE A 208 9.13 11.36 -0.23
C PHE A 208 7.84 11.02 0.52
N GLU A 209 7.95 10.44 1.72
CA GLU A 209 6.80 10.13 2.56
C GLU A 209 6.00 11.38 2.94
N LEU A 210 6.67 12.47 3.29
CA LEU A 210 6.00 13.73 3.58
C LEU A 210 5.21 14.26 2.38
N GLU A 211 5.80 14.18 1.18
CA GLU A 211 5.12 14.56 -0.07
C GLU A 211 3.95 13.63 -0.40
N ARG A 212 4.11 12.32 -0.17
CA ARG A 212 3.04 11.35 -0.30
C ARG A 212 1.85 11.71 0.60
N PHE A 213 2.08 12.05 1.86
CA PHE A 213 1.03 12.51 2.77
C PHE A 213 0.36 13.80 2.30
N ARG A 214 1.12 14.77 1.79
CA ARG A 214 0.56 16.02 1.25
C ARG A 214 -0.34 15.77 0.04
N ILE A 215 0.13 14.97 -0.92
CA ILE A 215 -0.64 14.59 -2.12
C ILE A 215 -1.88 13.82 -1.69
N ALA A 216 -1.76 12.84 -0.78
CA ALA A 216 -2.90 12.11 -0.26
C ALA A 216 -3.95 13.05 0.37
N ALA A 217 -3.53 14.00 1.20
CA ALA A 217 -4.42 14.98 1.82
C ALA A 217 -5.09 15.91 0.79
N GLN A 218 -4.34 16.36 -0.23
CA GLN A 218 -4.86 17.22 -1.31
C GLN A 218 -5.95 16.51 -2.13
N HIS A 219 -5.75 15.22 -2.42
CA HIS A 219 -6.67 14.44 -3.26
C HIS A 219 -7.78 13.71 -2.47
N ALA A 220 -7.65 13.59 -1.15
CA ALA A 220 -8.62 12.90 -0.30
C ALA A 220 -10.08 13.39 -0.47
N PRO A 221 -10.38 14.70 -0.60
CA PRO A 221 -11.76 15.15 -0.78
C PRO A 221 -12.39 14.66 -2.09
N ALA A 222 -11.64 14.67 -3.20
CA ALA A 222 -12.14 14.23 -4.50
C ALA A 222 -12.37 12.71 -4.53
N ILE A 223 -11.46 11.94 -3.94
CA ILE A 223 -11.59 10.49 -3.80
C ILE A 223 -12.79 10.15 -2.90
N ALA A 224 -12.92 10.80 -1.74
CA ALA A 224 -14.04 10.60 -0.83
C ALA A 224 -15.38 10.98 -1.48
N LEU A 225 -15.41 12.05 -2.27
CA LEU A 225 -16.59 12.45 -3.02
C LEU A 225 -16.99 11.38 -4.04
N ARG A 226 -16.04 10.91 -4.85
CA ARG A 226 -16.30 9.85 -5.82
C ARG A 226 -16.82 8.60 -5.13
N ASP A 227 -16.14 8.12 -4.10
CA ASP A 227 -16.54 6.91 -3.37
C ASP A 227 -17.95 7.07 -2.79
N ALA A 228 -18.27 8.23 -2.22
CA ALA A 228 -19.60 8.51 -1.69
C ALA A 228 -20.67 8.56 -2.80
N VAL A 229 -20.39 9.22 -3.93
CA VAL A 229 -21.30 9.32 -5.07
C VAL A 229 -21.59 7.94 -5.64
N VAL A 230 -20.55 7.17 -5.95
CA VAL A 230 -20.66 5.86 -6.60
C VAL A 230 -21.33 4.83 -5.69
N GLN A 231 -21.03 4.83 -4.38
CA GLN A 231 -21.60 3.85 -3.46
C GLN A 231 -23.00 4.22 -2.94
N ARG A 232 -23.29 5.53 -2.77
CA ARG A 232 -24.49 5.97 -2.05
C ARG A 232 -25.61 6.44 -2.97
N ILE A 233 -25.33 7.01 -4.14
CA ILE A 233 -26.40 7.46 -5.05
C ILE A 233 -27.25 6.28 -5.55
N PRO A 234 -26.67 5.14 -5.97
CA PRO A 234 -27.48 3.98 -6.31
C PRO A 234 -28.36 3.54 -5.12
N ARG A 235 -27.81 3.46 -3.92
CA ARG A 235 -28.60 3.10 -2.72
C ARG A 235 -29.68 4.09 -2.34
N LEU A 236 -29.53 5.37 -2.70
CA LEU A 236 -30.55 6.39 -2.53
C LEU A 236 -31.70 6.18 -3.50
N LEU A 237 -31.37 5.92 -4.75
CA LEU A 237 -32.34 5.75 -5.82
C LEU A 237 -33.02 4.36 -5.77
N ASP A 238 -32.37 3.35 -5.17
CA ASP A 238 -32.98 2.06 -4.80
C ASP A 238 -34.22 2.31 -3.91
N LEU A 239 -34.16 3.24 -2.96
CA LEU A 239 -35.32 3.54 -2.10
C LEU A 239 -36.51 4.08 -2.89
N VAL A 240 -36.25 4.91 -3.90
CA VAL A 240 -37.30 5.47 -4.78
C VAL A 240 -37.87 4.38 -5.68
N VAL A 241 -37.01 3.53 -6.24
CA VAL A 241 -37.41 2.41 -7.09
C VAL A 241 -38.19 1.38 -6.29
N ASP A 242 -37.72 0.98 -5.11
CA ASP A 242 -38.41 0.04 -4.21
C ASP A 242 -39.78 0.60 -3.78
N TRP A 243 -39.86 1.90 -3.49
CA TRP A 243 -41.14 2.56 -3.19
C TRP A 243 -42.10 2.47 -4.38
N LEU A 244 -41.63 2.79 -5.59
CA LEU A 244 -42.44 2.73 -6.80
C LEU A 244 -42.89 1.30 -7.12
N ASP A 245 -41.94 0.36 -7.08
CA ASP A 245 -42.16 -1.04 -7.39
C ASP A 245 -43.12 -1.71 -6.39
N ALA A 246 -43.11 -1.29 -5.13
CA ALA A 246 -44.06 -1.77 -4.14
C ALA A 246 -45.52 -1.48 -4.53
N HIS A 247 -45.79 -0.53 -5.44
CA HIS A 247 -47.13 -0.24 -5.97
C HIS A 247 -47.52 -1.09 -7.19
N THR A 248 -46.59 -1.86 -7.76
CA THR A 248 -46.85 -2.68 -8.95
C THR A 248 -47.58 -3.97 -8.63
N SER A 249 -48.23 -4.56 -9.63
CA SER A 249 -48.92 -5.85 -9.49
C SER A 249 -47.99 -7.05 -9.25
N TRP A 250 -46.71 -6.93 -9.60
CA TRP A 250 -45.73 -8.01 -9.44
C TRP A 250 -44.96 -7.95 -8.11
N ALA A 251 -45.11 -6.88 -7.31
CA ALA A 251 -44.38 -6.70 -6.05
C ALA A 251 -44.42 -7.92 -5.12
N ALA A 252 -45.56 -8.61 -5.03
CA ALA A 252 -45.72 -9.79 -4.17
C ALA A 252 -44.88 -11.01 -4.59
N ARG A 253 -44.28 -10.98 -5.79
CA ARG A 253 -43.44 -12.06 -6.35
C ARG A 253 -41.97 -11.64 -6.50
N ASP A 254 -41.64 -10.40 -6.15
CA ASP A 254 -40.27 -9.89 -6.20
C ASP A 254 -39.55 -10.26 -4.90
N ASP A 255 -38.32 -10.77 -5.01
CA ASP A 255 -37.52 -11.26 -3.89
C ASP A 255 -37.23 -10.18 -2.83
N ARG A 256 -37.23 -8.89 -3.20
CA ARG A 256 -37.06 -7.78 -2.25
C ARG A 256 -38.22 -7.70 -1.26
N PHE A 257 -39.44 -8.03 -1.71
CA PHE A 257 -40.65 -7.92 -0.90
C PHE A 257 -41.18 -9.28 -0.43
N ALA A 258 -40.87 -10.37 -1.13
CA ALA A 258 -41.35 -11.70 -0.81
C ALA A 258 -40.86 -12.17 0.56
N GLY A 259 -41.80 -12.59 1.40
CA GLY A 259 -41.54 -13.25 2.68
C GLY A 259 -41.97 -14.72 2.65
N PRO A 260 -41.63 -15.50 3.70
CA PRO A 260 -42.04 -16.89 3.85
C PRO A 260 -43.57 -17.08 3.95
N THR A 261 -44.33 -16.02 4.25
CA THR A 261 -45.79 -16.03 4.29
C THR A 261 -46.39 -14.83 3.56
N ALA A 262 -47.62 -14.97 3.06
CA ALA A 262 -48.33 -13.88 2.38
C ALA A 262 -48.52 -12.64 3.28
N ALA A 263 -48.74 -12.84 4.59
CA ALA A 263 -48.87 -11.73 5.55
C ALA A 263 -47.54 -10.97 5.71
N GLU A 264 -46.42 -11.68 5.70
CA GLU A 264 -45.10 -11.04 5.76
C GLU A 264 -44.76 -10.30 4.47
N THR A 265 -45.06 -10.88 3.30
CA THR A 265 -44.91 -10.19 2.00
C THR A 265 -45.71 -8.89 1.99
N GLN A 266 -46.98 -8.94 2.39
CA GLN A 266 -47.85 -7.76 2.43
C GLN A 266 -47.29 -6.68 3.36
N ARG A 267 -46.82 -7.07 4.55
CA ARG A 267 -46.19 -6.13 5.49
C ARG A 267 -44.93 -5.48 4.92
N ARG A 268 -44.08 -6.24 4.21
CA ARG A 268 -42.86 -5.70 3.58
C ARG A 268 -43.18 -4.70 2.47
N ILE A 269 -44.20 -5.00 1.66
CA ILE A 269 -44.72 -4.07 0.63
C ILE A 269 -45.22 -2.78 1.28
N GLU A 270 -46.05 -2.88 2.33
CA GLU A 270 -46.57 -1.72 3.06
C GLU A 270 -45.43 -0.90 3.66
N MET A 271 -44.44 -1.55 4.29
CA MET A 271 -43.26 -0.87 4.82
C MET A 271 -42.46 -0.14 3.74
N ALA A 272 -42.29 -0.71 2.55
CA ALA A 272 -41.63 -0.04 1.44
C ALA A 272 -42.44 1.18 0.96
N ARG A 273 -43.77 1.08 0.87
CA ARG A 273 -44.65 2.19 0.49
C ARG A 273 -44.61 3.34 1.50
N GLU A 274 -44.60 3.02 2.79
CA GLU A 274 -44.71 4.02 3.88
C GLU A 274 -43.36 4.60 4.30
N CYS A 275 -42.31 3.77 4.40
CA CYS A 275 -41.04 4.16 5.03
C CYS A 275 -39.97 4.62 4.03
N ASN A 276 -39.90 4.05 2.82
CA ASN A 276 -38.83 4.38 1.88
C ASN A 276 -38.77 5.87 1.50
N PRO A 277 -39.89 6.59 1.31
CA PRO A 277 -39.84 8.05 1.10
C PRO A 277 -39.18 8.80 2.26
N GLY A 278 -39.44 8.38 3.50
CA GLY A 278 -38.81 8.94 4.69
C GLY A 278 -37.31 8.64 4.77
N PHE A 279 -36.92 7.39 4.49
CA PHE A 279 -35.51 7.00 4.42
C PHE A 279 -34.75 7.76 3.32
N TYR A 280 -35.39 7.95 2.16
CA TYR A 280 -34.84 8.75 1.07
C TYR A 280 -34.62 10.20 1.53
N ALA A 281 -35.63 10.85 2.11
CA ALA A 281 -35.55 12.24 2.55
C ALA A 281 -34.41 12.47 3.55
N VAL A 282 -34.26 11.60 4.56
CA VAL A 282 -33.19 11.71 5.56
C VAL A 282 -31.81 11.52 4.93
N ARG A 283 -31.63 10.48 4.10
CA ARG A 283 -30.33 10.20 3.47
C ARG A 283 -29.96 11.26 2.43
N ALA A 284 -30.95 11.79 1.70
CA ALA A 284 -30.75 12.90 0.77
C ALA A 284 -30.32 14.17 1.51
N ALA A 285 -30.90 14.48 2.67
CA ALA A 285 -30.48 15.62 3.50
C ALA A 285 -29.02 15.46 3.99
N GLN A 286 -28.64 14.28 4.49
CA GLN A 286 -27.25 13.98 4.89
C GLN A 286 -26.27 14.11 3.72
N PHE A 287 -26.69 13.66 2.53
CA PHE A 287 -25.87 13.77 1.33
C PHE A 287 -25.73 15.24 0.89
N ALA A 288 -26.80 16.03 1.02
CA ALA A 288 -26.79 17.47 0.76
C ALA A 288 -25.85 18.24 1.69
N GLU A 289 -25.83 17.88 2.97
CA GLU A 289 -24.97 18.48 3.98
C GLU A 289 -23.48 18.22 3.68
N ALA A 290 -23.15 16.97 3.31
CA ALA A 290 -21.77 16.58 3.06
C ALA A 290 -21.22 17.08 1.70
N PHE A 291 -22.06 17.13 0.66
CA PHE A 291 -21.59 17.33 -0.72
C PHE A 291 -22.25 18.50 -1.44
N GLY A 292 -23.12 19.26 -0.77
CA GLY A 292 -23.91 20.35 -1.36
C GLY A 292 -25.23 19.87 -1.98
N PRO A 293 -26.11 20.81 -2.38
CA PRO A 293 -27.44 20.48 -2.89
C PRO A 293 -27.40 19.68 -4.19
N GLY A 294 -28.45 18.89 -4.44
CA GLY A 294 -28.63 18.13 -5.68
C GLY A 294 -28.94 19.02 -6.90
N PRO A 295 -29.07 18.45 -8.10
CA PRO A 295 -29.17 17.01 -8.39
C PRO A 295 -27.82 16.28 -8.44
N TRP A 296 -27.61 15.28 -7.59
CA TRP A 296 -26.34 14.54 -7.54
C TRP A 296 -26.18 13.52 -8.67
N TRP A 297 -27.27 13.13 -9.32
CA TRP A 297 -27.27 12.19 -10.44
C TRP A 297 -26.71 12.76 -11.76
N GLN A 298 -26.51 14.08 -11.82
CA GLN A 298 -25.85 14.76 -12.95
C GLN A 298 -24.35 14.92 -12.75
N ARG A 299 -23.81 14.37 -11.65
CA ARG A 299 -22.40 14.52 -11.34
C ARG A 299 -21.51 13.79 -12.35
N PRO A 300 -20.35 14.37 -12.70
CA PRO A 300 -19.40 13.74 -13.62
C PRO A 300 -18.99 12.34 -13.19
N GLU A 301 -18.80 12.12 -11.89
CA GLU A 301 -18.38 10.83 -11.32
C GLU A 301 -19.40 9.73 -11.64
N LEU A 302 -20.70 10.02 -11.47
CA LEU A 302 -21.75 9.05 -11.79
C LEU A 302 -21.87 8.80 -13.30
N THR A 303 -21.67 9.84 -14.11
CA THR A 303 -21.70 9.75 -15.58
C THR A 303 -20.56 8.85 -16.08
N GLN A 304 -19.37 8.97 -15.49
CA GLN A 304 -18.23 8.12 -15.81
C GLN A 304 -18.49 6.64 -15.45
N GLU A 305 -19.03 6.38 -14.26
CA GLU A 305 -19.39 5.02 -13.85
C GLU A 305 -20.45 4.38 -14.75
N ARG A 306 -21.41 5.17 -15.23
CA ARG A 306 -22.42 4.72 -16.20
C ARG A 306 -21.79 4.38 -17.54
N ALA A 307 -20.94 5.26 -18.07
CA ALA A 307 -20.23 5.01 -19.33
C ALA A 307 -19.36 3.74 -19.27
N ALA A 308 -18.84 3.42 -18.09
CA ALA A 308 -18.05 2.22 -17.85
C ALA A 308 -18.87 0.96 -17.51
N GLY A 309 -20.21 1.05 -17.50
CA GLY A 309 -21.09 -0.10 -17.22
C GLY A 309 -21.01 -0.64 -15.79
N ARG A 310 -20.52 0.17 -14.83
CA ARG A 310 -20.37 -0.24 -13.42
C ARG A 310 -21.59 0.05 -12.56
N ILE A 311 -22.51 0.85 -13.07
CA ILE A 311 -23.85 1.02 -12.49
C ILE A 311 -24.76 0.02 -13.16
N LEU A 312 -25.36 -0.85 -12.35
CA LEU A 312 -26.21 -1.95 -12.82
C LEU A 312 -27.54 -1.49 -13.40
N TRP A 313 -27.88 -0.20 -13.29
CA TRP A 313 -29.13 0.32 -13.82
C TRP A 313 -29.07 0.69 -15.28
N THR A 314 -30.08 0.23 -16.02
CA THR A 314 -30.35 0.77 -17.36
C THR A 314 -30.71 2.26 -17.29
N ASP A 315 -30.40 2.99 -18.36
CA ASP A 315 -30.75 4.41 -18.50
C ASP A 315 -32.25 4.66 -18.32
N ALA A 316 -33.08 3.75 -18.83
CA ALA A 316 -34.53 3.82 -18.72
C ALA A 316 -35.01 3.67 -17.26
N ARG A 317 -34.37 2.79 -16.48
CA ARG A 317 -34.70 2.57 -15.06
C ARG A 317 -34.28 3.75 -14.20
N LEU A 318 -33.09 4.30 -14.48
CA LEU A 318 -32.63 5.52 -13.83
C LEU A 318 -33.59 6.69 -14.10
N GLN A 319 -34.00 6.89 -15.37
CA GLN A 319 -34.94 7.95 -15.71
C GLN A 319 -36.29 7.77 -15.01
N LEU A 320 -36.79 6.53 -14.91
CA LEU A 320 -38.01 6.24 -14.16
C LEU A 320 -37.87 6.64 -12.68
N ALA A 321 -36.73 6.33 -12.04
CA ALA A 321 -36.46 6.75 -10.67
C ALA A 321 -36.46 8.27 -10.54
N MET A 322 -35.86 8.99 -11.50
CA MET A 322 -35.86 10.46 -11.53
C MET A 322 -37.27 11.05 -11.65
N ASP A 323 -38.10 10.47 -12.51
CA ASP A 323 -39.47 10.94 -12.72
C ASP A 323 -40.36 10.68 -11.49
N ALA A 324 -40.07 9.61 -10.73
CA ALA A 324 -40.79 9.24 -9.51
C ALA A 324 -40.36 10.03 -8.27
N LEU A 325 -39.13 10.54 -8.26
CA LEU A 325 -38.50 11.20 -7.12
C LEU A 325 -39.32 12.38 -6.55
N PRO A 326 -39.94 13.27 -7.36
CA PRO A 326 -40.80 14.34 -6.84
C PRO A 326 -42.07 13.84 -6.13
N ALA A 327 -42.57 12.67 -6.50
CA ALA A 327 -43.75 12.06 -5.91
C ALA A 327 -43.44 11.13 -4.72
N CYS A 328 -42.17 10.76 -4.54
CA CYS A 328 -41.68 9.92 -3.45
C CYS A 328 -41.61 10.71 -2.13
N VAL A 329 -42.79 11.01 -1.56
CA VAL A 329 -42.95 11.70 -0.28
C VAL A 329 -43.68 10.82 0.74
N PRO A 330 -43.40 10.95 2.05
CA PRO A 330 -44.05 10.13 3.07
C PRO A 330 -45.58 10.17 2.96
N MET A 331 -46.21 9.00 3.08
CA MET A 331 -47.67 8.81 3.01
C MET A 331 -48.31 9.07 1.64
N ALA A 332 -47.55 9.37 0.58
CA ALA A 332 -48.10 9.50 -0.77
C ALA A 332 -48.13 8.17 -1.51
N ALA A 333 -49.13 8.03 -2.38
CA ALA A 333 -49.21 6.93 -3.34
C ALA A 333 -48.40 7.27 -4.61
N ALA A 334 -47.81 6.26 -5.23
CA ALA A 334 -47.12 6.44 -6.50
C ALA A 334 -48.10 6.84 -7.62
N PRO A 335 -47.72 7.78 -8.52
CA PRO A 335 -48.55 8.15 -9.66
C PRO A 335 -48.84 6.95 -10.57
N PRO A 336 -50.11 6.70 -10.97
CA PRO A 336 -50.47 5.50 -11.73
C PRO A 336 -49.68 5.32 -13.03
N GLU A 337 -49.37 6.40 -13.73
CA GLU A 337 -48.58 6.38 -14.96
C GLU A 337 -47.14 5.90 -14.75
N LEU A 338 -46.54 6.21 -13.59
CA LEU A 338 -45.22 5.74 -13.23
C LEU A 338 -45.24 4.29 -12.78
N VAL A 339 -46.31 3.85 -12.12
CA VAL A 339 -46.52 2.44 -11.78
C VAL A 339 -46.63 1.59 -13.06
N VAL A 340 -47.41 2.02 -14.05
CA VAL A 340 -47.51 1.31 -15.35
C VAL A 340 -46.14 1.22 -16.05
N ARG A 341 -45.33 2.28 -15.98
CA ARG A 341 -43.96 2.25 -16.50
C ARG A 341 -43.08 1.28 -15.74
N ALA A 342 -43.17 1.23 -14.41
CA ALA A 342 -42.46 0.24 -13.59
C ALA A 342 -42.91 -1.20 -13.89
N GLU A 343 -44.19 -1.41 -14.19
CA GLU A 343 -44.73 -2.71 -14.57
C GLU A 343 -44.09 -3.27 -15.85
N ALA A 344 -43.72 -2.41 -16.79
CA ALA A 344 -43.07 -2.82 -18.04
C ALA A 344 -41.64 -3.38 -17.85
N PHE A 345 -40.98 -3.08 -16.73
CA PHE A 345 -39.66 -3.60 -16.39
C PHE A 345 -39.73 -5.01 -15.78
N GLY A 346 -40.74 -5.27 -14.94
CA GLY A 346 -40.88 -6.53 -14.20
C GLY A 346 -39.92 -6.68 -13.01
N PRO A 347 -40.00 -7.81 -12.27
CA PRO A 347 -39.32 -7.99 -10.98
C PRO A 347 -37.79 -8.19 -11.06
N ASN A 348 -37.22 -8.40 -12.25
CA ASN A 348 -35.79 -8.74 -12.44
C ASN A 348 -35.01 -7.69 -13.24
N ALA A 349 -35.59 -6.52 -13.46
CA ALA A 349 -34.94 -5.46 -14.23
C ALA A 349 -34.06 -4.60 -13.32
N PHE A 350 -32.76 -4.91 -13.36
CA PHE A 350 -31.69 -4.00 -12.95
C PHE A 350 -31.37 -3.08 -14.14
#